data_AF-A0A8J3U2L0-F1
#
_entry.id   AF-A0A8J3U2L0-F1
#
_cell.length_a   1.000
_cell.length_b   1.000
_cell.length_c   1.000
_cell.angle_alpha   90.00
_cell.angle_beta   90.00
_cell.angle_gamma   90.00
#
_symmetry.space_group_name_H-M   'P 1'
#
loop_
_entity.id
_entity.type
_entity.pdbx_description
1 polymer ?
#
loop_
_entity_poly.entity_id
_entity_poly.type
_entity_poly.pdbx_seq_one_letter_code
_entity_poly.pdbx_strand_id
1 'polypeptide(L)'
;MDTIREQQRAYQQDLLTDLQDMLRSREITTVLIADQYGRPALEVMDSRCRMRRVFVHLAFLWFYWGDERDERVSCLRLLAAADRIEAAAGEGWREGEQGEIGIDLTKIPDAHRS
;
A
#
# COMPACT_ATOMS: atom_id res chain seq x y z
N MET A 1 11.35 -20.11 -14.55
CA MET A 1 11.75 -18.95 -13.71
C MET A 1 10.53 -18.17 -13.21
N ASP A 2 9.31 -18.59 -13.56
CA ASP A 2 8.06 -17.90 -13.28
C ASP A 2 7.51 -18.14 -11.86
N THR A 3 7.90 -19.24 -11.23
CA THR A 3 7.38 -19.66 -9.92
C THR A 3 7.64 -18.67 -8.79
N ILE A 4 8.81 -18.00 -8.76
CA ILE A 4 9.13 -17.01 -7.72
C ILE A 4 8.25 -15.76 -7.87
N ARG A 5 8.03 -15.29 -9.10
CA ARG A 5 7.17 -14.11 -9.36
C ARG A 5 5.72 -14.40 -9.07
N GLU A 6 5.25 -15.60 -9.44
CA GLU A 6 3.91 -16.07 -9.11
C GLU A 6 3.72 -16.19 -7.60
N GLN A 7 4.70 -16.74 -6.88
CA GLN A 7 4.65 -16.85 -5.43
C GLN A 7 4.68 -15.49 -4.74
N GLN A 8 5.50 -14.54 -5.24
CA GLN A 8 5.49 -13.16 -4.77
C GLN A 8 4.13 -12.50 -5.00
N ARG A 9 3.54 -12.67 -6.18
CA ARG A 9 2.22 -12.12 -6.51
C ARG A 9 1.13 -12.69 -5.61
N ALA A 10 1.12 -14.00 -5.43
CA ALA A 10 0.19 -14.67 -4.51
C ALA A 10 0.34 -14.11 -3.09
N TYR A 11 1.57 -13.99 -2.60
CA TYR A 11 1.82 -13.46 -1.27
C TYR A 11 1.41 -11.98 -1.12
N GLN A 12 1.61 -11.15 -2.14
CA GLN A 12 1.07 -9.78 -2.15
C GLN A 12 -0.46 -9.77 -2.08
N GLN A 13 -1.10 -10.68 -2.82
CA GLN A 13 -2.55 -10.80 -2.85
C GLN A 13 -3.12 -11.27 -1.51
N ASP A 14 -2.46 -12.22 -0.85
CA ASP A 14 -2.84 -12.67 0.50
C ASP A 14 -2.77 -11.51 1.50
N LEU A 15 -1.65 -10.78 1.52
CA LEU A 15 -1.50 -9.60 2.39
C LEU A 15 -2.55 -8.51 2.14
N LEU A 16 -2.93 -8.28 0.89
CA LEU A 16 -3.97 -7.30 0.54
C LEU A 16 -5.37 -7.80 0.89
N THR A 17 -5.60 -9.11 0.85
CA THR A 17 -6.86 -9.74 1.27
C THR A 17 -7.03 -9.62 2.77
N ASP A 18 -5.98 -9.92 3.54
CA ASP A 18 -5.96 -9.75 4.99
C ASP A 18 -6.22 -8.28 5.39
N LEU A 19 -5.61 -7.33 4.66
CA LEU A 19 -5.85 -5.90 4.87
C LEU A 19 -7.29 -5.51 4.52
N GLN A 20 -7.82 -6.02 3.41
CA GLN A 20 -9.20 -5.80 3.00
C GLN A 20 -10.19 -6.23 4.08
N ASP A 21 -10.01 -7.42 4.65
CA ASP A 21 -10.91 -7.94 5.68
C ASP A 21 -10.88 -7.06 6.94
N MET A 22 -9.69 -6.57 7.32
CA MET A 22 -9.56 -5.62 8.42
C MET A 22 -10.23 -4.28 8.16
N LEU A 23 -10.06 -3.69 6.98
CA LEU A 23 -10.69 -2.42 6.65
C LEU A 23 -12.22 -2.55 6.49
N ARG A 24 -12.69 -3.66 5.90
CA ARG A 24 -14.14 -3.95 5.78
C ARG A 24 -14.82 -4.13 7.12
N SER A 25 -14.15 -4.75 8.09
CA SER A 25 -14.67 -4.87 9.46
C SER A 25 -14.89 -3.52 10.16
N ARG A 26 -14.33 -2.44 9.59
CA ARG A 26 -14.43 -1.05 10.04
C ARG A 26 -15.27 -0.19 9.09
N GLU A 27 -16.06 -0.84 8.23
CA GLU A 27 -16.99 -0.21 7.29
C GLU A 27 -16.30 0.66 6.21
N ILE A 28 -15.01 0.45 5.96
CA ILE A 28 -14.30 1.12 4.88
C ILE A 28 -14.53 0.36 3.57
N THR A 29 -15.01 1.07 2.55
CA THR A 29 -15.22 0.50 1.21
C THR A 29 -13.87 0.20 0.56
N THR A 30 -13.65 -1.07 0.25
CA THR A 30 -12.45 -1.52 -0.45
C THR A 30 -12.74 -2.51 -1.57
N VAL A 31 -11.96 -2.46 -2.65
CA VAL A 31 -12.03 -3.37 -3.79
C VAL A 31 -10.64 -3.91 -4.12
N LEU A 32 -10.50 -5.23 -4.16
CA LEU A 32 -9.25 -5.86 -4.58
C LEU A 32 -9.22 -5.90 -6.12
N ILE A 33 -8.16 -5.37 -6.71
CA ILE A 33 -8.00 -5.26 -8.16
C ILE A 33 -6.61 -5.73 -8.59
N ALA A 34 -6.44 -5.89 -9.90
CA ALA A 34 -5.14 -5.90 -10.55
C ALA A 34 -5.01 -4.62 -11.39
N ASP A 35 -3.86 -3.95 -11.31
CA ASP A 35 -3.59 -2.78 -12.16
C ASP A 35 -3.34 -3.18 -13.63
N GLN A 36 -3.05 -2.19 -14.47
CA GLN A 36 -2.76 -2.37 -15.89
C GLN A 36 -1.53 -3.26 -16.18
N TYR A 37 -0.65 -3.46 -15.20
CA TYR A 37 0.52 -4.34 -15.28
C TYR A 37 0.27 -5.69 -14.60
N GLY A 38 -0.96 -5.96 -14.14
CA GLY A 38 -1.34 -7.18 -13.44
C GLY A 38 -0.88 -7.21 -11.98
N ARG A 39 -0.40 -6.11 -11.41
CA ARG A 39 0.03 -6.04 -10.02
C ARG A 39 -1.20 -6.00 -9.09
N PRO A 40 -1.27 -6.84 -8.05
CA PRO A 40 -2.33 -6.75 -7.06
C PRO A 40 -2.32 -5.40 -6.33
N ALA A 41 -3.50 -4.81 -6.17
CA ALA A 41 -3.72 -3.59 -5.41
C ALA A 41 -5.08 -3.62 -4.70
N LEU A 42 -5.18 -2.91 -3.59
CA LEU A 42 -6.43 -2.71 -2.87
C LEU A 42 -6.87 -1.26 -3.06
N GLU A 43 -7.95 -1.02 -3.79
CA GLU A 43 -8.57 0.29 -3.84
C GLU A 43 -9.32 0.54 -2.53
N VAL A 44 -9.04 1.68 -1.89
CA VAL A 44 -9.64 2.12 -0.62
C VAL A 44 -10.29 3.48 -0.85
N MET A 45 -11.55 3.59 -0.48
CA MET A 45 -12.31 4.84 -0.58
C MET A 45 -12.03 5.74 0.64
N ASP A 46 -11.78 7.03 0.41
CA ASP A 46 -11.71 8.02 1.50
C ASP A 46 -13.07 8.63 1.85
N SER A 47 -13.06 9.47 2.89
CA SER A 47 -14.20 10.28 3.35
C SER A 47 -14.76 11.26 2.30
N ARG A 48 -14.05 11.49 1.19
CA ARG A 48 -14.44 12.37 0.07
C ARG A 48 -14.80 11.57 -1.19
N CYS A 49 -15.07 10.27 -1.05
CA CYS A 49 -15.42 9.36 -2.14
C CYS A 49 -14.34 9.23 -3.24
N ARG A 50 -13.07 9.44 -2.89
CA ARG A 50 -11.94 9.22 -3.81
C ARG A 50 -11.32 7.85 -3.54
N MET A 51 -11.01 7.15 -4.61
CA MET A 51 -10.31 5.87 -4.54
C MET A 51 -8.81 6.09 -4.55
N ARG A 52 -8.09 5.36 -3.69
CA ARG A 52 -6.63 5.29 -3.69
C ARG A 52 -6.18 3.83 -3.65
N ARG A 53 -5.16 3.49 -4.43
CA ARG A 53 -4.63 2.13 -4.49
C ARG A 53 -3.58 1.92 -3.40
N VAL A 54 -3.79 0.95 -2.53
CA VAL A 54 -2.79 0.43 -1.63
C VAL A 54 -2.09 -0.75 -2.30
N PHE A 55 -0.76 -0.69 -2.36
CA PHE A 55 0.08 -1.75 -2.91
C PHE A 55 0.96 -2.36 -1.82
N VAL A 56 1.54 -3.53 -2.11
CA VAL A 56 2.54 -4.17 -1.26
C VAL A 56 3.93 -4.02 -1.87
N HIS A 57 4.89 -3.55 -1.07
CA HIS A 57 6.31 -3.54 -1.41
C HIS A 57 7.05 -4.64 -0.61
N LEU A 58 7.20 -5.82 -1.21
CA LEU A 58 7.71 -7.01 -0.49
C LEU A 58 9.14 -6.86 0.06
N ALA A 59 10.04 -6.15 -0.63
CA ALA A 59 11.43 -6.02 -0.15
C ALA A 59 11.55 -5.25 1.18
N PHE A 60 10.57 -4.38 1.50
CA PHE A 60 10.52 -3.62 2.76
C PHE A 60 9.33 -4.02 3.64
N LEU A 61 8.51 -4.97 3.18
CA LEU A 61 7.30 -5.41 3.86
C LEU A 61 6.40 -4.23 4.26
N TRP A 62 6.10 -3.38 3.28
CA TRP A 62 5.22 -2.22 3.44
C TRP A 62 3.94 -2.37 2.63
N PHE A 63 2.85 -1.88 3.21
CA PHE A 63 1.75 -1.32 2.45
C PHE A 63 2.07 0.14 2.13
N TYR A 64 1.71 0.60 0.94
CA TYR A 64 1.88 2.00 0.56
C TYR A 64 0.80 2.46 -0.41
N TRP A 65 0.51 3.76 -0.39
CA TRP A 65 -0.53 4.39 -1.22
C TRP A 65 -0.08 5.70 -1.87
N GLY A 66 1.21 5.98 -1.82
CA GLY A 66 1.85 7.11 -2.49
C GLY A 66 3.36 7.06 -2.28
N ASP A 67 4.03 8.17 -2.57
CA ASP A 67 5.48 8.33 -2.57
C ASP A 67 6.02 9.12 -1.37
N GLU A 68 5.14 9.76 -0.59
CA GLU A 68 5.53 10.50 0.60
C GLU A 68 5.92 9.57 1.77
N ARG A 69 6.61 10.15 2.78
CA ARG A 69 7.21 9.36 3.86
C ARG A 69 6.18 8.67 4.75
N ASP A 70 5.04 9.28 4.89
CA ASP A 70 3.91 8.87 5.71
C ASP A 70 2.83 8.12 4.93
N GLU A 71 2.95 8.01 3.60
CA GLU A 71 2.07 7.25 2.70
C GLU A 71 2.43 5.75 2.63
N ARG A 72 3.03 5.23 3.71
CA ARG A 72 3.43 3.83 3.86
C ARG A 72 3.38 3.37 5.32
N VAL A 73 3.16 2.07 5.51
CA VAL A 73 3.12 1.43 6.82
C VAL A 73 3.58 -0.03 6.71
N SER A 74 4.17 -0.59 7.77
CA SER A 74 4.61 -1.99 7.75
C SER A 74 3.43 -2.96 7.65
N CYS A 75 3.51 -3.95 6.74
CA CYS A 75 2.52 -5.03 6.64
C CYS A 75 2.71 -6.12 7.70
N LEU A 76 3.81 -6.12 8.46
CA LEU A 76 4.07 -7.08 9.53
C LEU A 76 3.13 -6.92 10.74
N ARG A 77 2.51 -5.75 10.89
CA ARG A 77 1.58 -5.44 11.97
C ARG A 77 0.23 -5.04 11.38
N LEU A 78 -0.51 -6.04 10.91
CA LEU A 78 -1.74 -5.84 10.14
C LEU A 78 -2.75 -4.89 10.81
N LEU A 79 -2.98 -5.05 12.12
CA LEU A 79 -3.90 -4.16 12.86
C LEU A 79 -3.46 -2.69 12.80
N ALA A 80 -2.18 -2.43 13.11
CA ALA A 80 -1.63 -1.08 13.08
C ALA A 80 -1.56 -0.51 11.66
N ALA A 81 -1.38 -1.37 10.65
CA ALA A 81 -1.45 -0.96 9.25
C ALA A 81 -2.86 -0.53 8.86
N ALA A 82 -3.87 -1.30 9.25
CA ALA A 82 -5.27 -0.95 9.04
C ALA A 82 -5.63 0.35 9.76
N ASP A 83 -5.18 0.54 11.01
CA ASP A 83 -5.40 1.80 11.76
C ASP A 83 -4.83 3.01 11.03
N ARG A 84 -3.61 2.87 10.49
CA ARG A 84 -2.94 3.95 9.78
C ARG A 84 -3.63 4.29 8.46
N ILE A 85 -4.07 3.28 7.71
CA ILE A 85 -4.73 3.45 6.41
C ILE A 85 -6.14 4.01 6.61
N GLU A 86 -6.87 3.54 7.63
CA GLU A 86 -8.15 4.11 8.04
C GLU A 86 -8.02 5.59 8.41
N ALA A 87 -7.03 5.94 9.25
CA ALA A 87 -6.80 7.34 9.61
C ALA A 87 -6.54 8.21 8.36
N ALA A 88 -5.70 7.74 7.44
CA ALA A 88 -5.43 8.43 6.18
C ALA A 88 -6.69 8.55 5.28
N ALA A 89 -7.51 7.50 5.20
CA ALA A 89 -8.78 7.53 4.48
C ALA A 89 -9.79 8.48 5.14
N GLY A 90 -9.79 8.58 6.46
CA GLY A 90 -10.62 9.51 7.22
C GLY A 90 -10.23 10.96 6.97
N GLU A 91 -8.93 11.29 7.04
CA GLU A 91 -8.37 12.60 6.72
C GLU A 91 -8.62 13.02 5.26
N GLY A 92 -8.68 12.01 4.39
CA GLY A 92 -8.83 12.17 2.95
C GLY A 92 -7.48 12.01 2.25
N TRP A 93 -7.49 11.32 1.11
CA TRP A 93 -6.28 11.13 0.32
C TRP A 93 -5.66 12.45 -0.12
N ARG A 94 -4.34 12.50 -0.24
CA ARG A 94 -3.65 13.65 -0.82
C ARG A 94 -4.18 13.93 -2.23
N GLU A 95 -4.29 15.20 -2.63
CA GLU A 95 -4.67 15.55 -4.00
C GLU A 95 -3.51 15.33 -4.99
N GLY A 96 -3.86 15.06 -6.24
CA GLY A 96 -2.91 14.81 -7.32
C GLY A 96 -2.71 13.34 -7.66
N GLU A 97 -1.80 13.11 -8.60
CA GLU A 97 -1.44 11.77 -9.08
C GLU A 97 -0.87 10.92 -7.94
N GLN A 98 -1.21 9.63 -7.96
CA GLN A 98 -0.61 8.67 -7.04
C GLN A 98 0.84 8.45 -7.46
N GLY A 99 1.79 8.96 -6.67
CA GLY A 99 3.20 8.62 -6.86
C GLY A 99 3.43 7.13 -6.67
N GLU A 100 4.31 6.55 -7.48
CA GLU A 100 4.85 5.23 -7.20
C GLU A 100 6.04 5.35 -6.24
N ILE A 101 6.20 4.39 -5.32
CA ILE A 101 7.45 4.25 -4.58
C ILE A 101 8.54 3.87 -5.59
N GLY A 102 9.25 4.89 -6.07
CA GLY A 102 10.56 4.76 -6.69
C GLY A 102 11.62 4.95 -5.62
N ILE A 103 12.49 3.95 -5.42
CA ILE A 103 13.71 4.16 -4.65
C ILE A 103 14.65 4.95 -5.55
N ASP A 104 14.70 6.27 -5.34
CA ASP A 104 15.77 7.07 -5.91
C ASP A 104 17.05 6.80 -5.12
N LEU A 105 17.81 5.79 -5.55
CA LEU A 105 19.11 5.43 -4.96
C LEU A 105 20.10 6.61 -4.98
N THR A 106 19.87 7.64 -5.80
CA THR A 106 20.71 8.85 -5.85
C THR A 106 20.48 9.80 -4.67
N LYS A 107 19.41 9.61 -3.90
CA LYS A 107 19.09 10.37 -2.66
C LYS A 107 19.56 9.68 -1.37
N ILE A 108 20.28 8.56 -1.49
CA ILE A 108 20.92 7.82 -0.38
C ILE A 108 22.30 8.38 0.08
N PRO A 109 22.93 9.46 -0.45
CA PRO A 109 24.28 9.83 0.02
C PRO A 109 24.38 10.33 1.48
N ASP A 110 23.32 10.86 2.10
CA ASP A 110 23.45 11.55 3.39
C ASP A 110 23.21 10.68 4.64
N ALA A 111 22.93 9.38 4.49
CA ALA A 111 22.72 8.50 5.66
C ALA A 111 24.01 7.96 6.29
N HIS A 112 25.19 8.27 5.73
CA HIS A 112 26.49 7.72 6.16
C HIS A 112 27.61 8.77 6.34
N ARG A 113 27.30 9.96 6.83
CA ARG A 113 28.33 10.80 7.49
C ARG A 113 28.07 10.84 9.00
N SER A 114 28.86 10.06 9.73
CA SER A 114 29.20 10.28 11.14
C SER A 114 29.98 11.57 11.34
#